data_AF-A0A2I0K1E1-F1
#
_entry.id   AF-A0A2I0K1E1-F1
#
_cell.length_a   1.000
_cell.length_b   1.000
_cell.length_c   1.000
_cell.angle_alpha   90.00
_cell.angle_beta   90.00
_cell.angle_gamma   90.00
#
_symmetry.space_group_name_H-M   'P 1'
#
loop_
_entity.id
_entity.type
_entity.pdbx_description
1 polymer ?
#
loop_
_entity_poly.entity_id
_entity_poly.type
_entity_poly.pdbx_seq_one_letter_code
_entity_poly.pdbx_strand_id
1 'polypeptide(L)'
;DTYRLSVDYGKTYLLRLVNSVENSDIFFSIANHPFTVVGWDGSYVKPYVTDYIYITPGQAMDVLVSANQPLGHYYMLGTPYFDGQADDFDKSITSAIFQYNGNYTPTSSPVYPSSSPGFYDIDAAKHFVRHLRSLNSAEHPIDLPENVTTRMYVTISITMLKCPNDSCAGPEGNRLASALNNITFANPSVDILQAYY
;
A
#
# COMPACT_ATOMS: atom_id res chain seq x y z
N ASP A 1 13.04 6.37 -18.44
CA ASP A 1 13.88 5.27 -17.92
C ASP A 1 13.06 4.34 -17.05
N THR A 2 13.16 3.03 -17.27
CA THR A 2 12.46 1.99 -16.48
C THR A 2 13.42 1.45 -15.42
N TYR A 3 13.01 1.44 -14.16
CA TYR A 3 13.81 0.87 -13.07
C TYR A 3 14.05 -0.64 -13.29
N ARG A 4 15.26 -1.11 -12.99
CA ARG A 4 15.67 -2.51 -13.13
C ARG A 4 16.31 -2.99 -11.83
N LEU A 5 15.78 -4.08 -11.27
CA LEU A 5 16.36 -4.79 -10.14
C LEU A 5 17.08 -6.04 -10.66
N SER A 6 18.41 -6.01 -10.65
CA SER A 6 19.24 -7.16 -11.02
C SER A 6 19.29 -8.19 -9.90
N VAL A 7 19.08 -9.47 -10.24
CA VAL A 7 19.07 -10.59 -9.29
C VAL A 7 19.85 -11.79 -9.80
N ASP A 8 20.38 -12.59 -8.89
CA ASP A 8 21.09 -13.84 -9.19
C ASP A 8 20.18 -15.02 -8.89
N TYR A 9 20.20 -16.01 -9.79
CA TYR A 9 19.41 -17.23 -9.64
C TYR A 9 19.72 -17.95 -8.32
N GLY A 10 18.66 -18.39 -7.64
CA GLY A 10 18.70 -19.10 -6.36
C GLY A 10 18.89 -18.19 -5.14
N LYS A 11 19.02 -16.87 -5.30
CA LYS A 11 19.12 -15.92 -4.18
C LYS A 11 17.74 -15.44 -3.73
N THR A 12 17.65 -15.05 -2.47
CA THR A 12 16.47 -14.40 -1.89
C THR A 12 16.81 -12.95 -1.57
N TYR A 13 15.90 -12.05 -1.94
CA TYR A 13 16.04 -10.61 -1.79
C TYR A 13 14.97 -10.11 -0.82
N LEU A 14 15.38 -9.24 0.11
CA LEU A 14 14.45 -8.47 0.93
C LEU A 14 14.12 -7.16 0.20
N LEU A 15 12.88 -7.03 -0.25
CA LEU A 15 12.35 -5.79 -0.79
C LEU A 15 11.66 -5.02 0.33
N ARG A 16 12.04 -3.74 0.48
CA ARG A 16 11.44 -2.81 1.43
C ARG A 16 10.51 -1.89 0.65
N LEU A 17 9.24 -2.24 0.62
CA LEU A 17 8.21 -1.50 -0.09
C LEU A 17 7.75 -0.35 0.79
N VAL A 18 7.63 0.84 0.20
CA VAL A 18 7.08 2.02 0.86
C VAL A 18 6.08 2.64 -0.09
N ASN A 19 4.84 2.83 0.35
CA ASN A 19 3.89 3.60 -0.42
C ASN A 19 3.98 5.08 0.00
N SER A 20 4.71 5.85 -0.80
CA SER A 20 4.85 7.30 -0.67
C SER A 20 3.99 8.06 -1.69
N VAL A 21 2.95 7.43 -2.23
CA VAL A 21 1.96 8.08 -3.10
C VAL A 21 0.97 8.86 -2.23
N GLU A 22 0.39 9.93 -2.76
CA GLU A 22 -0.48 10.82 -1.99
C GLU A 22 -1.87 10.23 -1.72
N ASN A 23 -2.54 9.67 -2.74
CA ASN A 23 -3.98 9.42 -2.69
C ASN A 23 -4.40 8.05 -3.26
N SER A 24 -3.48 7.08 -3.33
CA SER A 24 -3.78 5.79 -3.93
C SER A 24 -3.17 4.64 -3.15
N ASP A 25 -4.03 3.71 -2.80
CA ASP A 25 -3.63 2.37 -2.43
C ASP A 25 -3.07 1.66 -3.65
N ILE A 26 -2.07 0.81 -3.46
CA ILE A 26 -1.39 0.14 -4.56
C ILE A 26 -1.41 -1.37 -4.33
N PHE A 27 -1.83 -2.10 -5.35
CA PHE A 27 -1.46 -3.50 -5.52
C PHE A 27 -0.08 -3.59 -6.18
N PHE A 28 0.85 -4.28 -5.54
CA PHE A 28 2.18 -4.54 -6.08
C PHE A 28 2.37 -6.03 -6.38
N SER A 29 2.91 -6.36 -7.55
CA SER A 29 3.17 -7.75 -7.96
C SER A 29 4.46 -7.89 -8.76
N ILE A 30 5.10 -9.07 -8.71
CA ILE A 30 6.22 -9.44 -9.58
C ILE A 30 5.82 -10.70 -10.33
N ALA A 31 5.93 -10.68 -11.66
CA ALA A 31 5.47 -11.79 -12.50
C ALA A 31 6.17 -13.10 -12.08
N ASN A 32 5.38 -14.14 -11.79
CA ASN A 32 5.84 -15.47 -11.36
C ASN A 32 6.70 -15.52 -10.08
N HIS A 33 6.71 -14.46 -9.27
CA HIS A 33 7.49 -14.42 -8.03
C HIS A 33 6.58 -14.09 -6.85
N PRO A 34 6.13 -15.10 -6.07
CA PRO A 34 5.39 -14.83 -4.84
C PRO A 34 6.29 -14.15 -3.81
N PHE A 35 5.66 -13.37 -2.95
CA PHE A 35 6.27 -12.70 -1.81
C PHE A 35 6.07 -13.52 -0.55
N THR A 36 7.05 -13.53 0.33
CA THR A 36 6.83 -13.85 1.75
C THR A 36 6.87 -12.55 2.55
N VAL A 37 5.73 -12.09 3.04
CA VAL A 37 5.63 -10.88 3.88
C VAL A 37 6.19 -11.21 5.25
N VAL A 38 7.15 -10.41 5.74
CA VAL A 38 7.86 -10.66 7.01
C VAL A 38 7.87 -9.45 7.95
N GLY A 39 7.58 -8.25 7.46
CA GLY A 39 7.43 -7.06 8.31
C GLY A 39 6.43 -6.05 7.77
N TRP A 40 5.89 -5.24 8.66
CA TRP A 40 4.96 -4.15 8.40
C TRP A 40 5.19 -3.02 9.41
N ASP A 41 5.40 -1.80 8.93
CA ASP A 41 5.59 -0.56 9.70
C ASP A 41 6.64 -0.70 10.83
N GLY A 42 7.75 -1.37 10.51
CA GLY A 42 8.88 -1.57 11.43
C GLY A 42 8.69 -2.70 12.44
N SER A 43 7.61 -3.48 12.34
CA SER A 43 7.33 -4.63 13.21
C SER A 43 7.28 -5.95 12.42
N TYR A 44 7.79 -7.03 13.01
CA TYR A 44 7.73 -8.35 12.37
C TYR A 44 6.31 -8.90 12.37
N VAL A 45 5.92 -9.50 11.25
CA VAL A 45 4.64 -10.20 11.08
C VAL A 45 4.85 -11.70 10.98
N LYS A 46 3.80 -12.48 11.23
CA LYS A 46 3.79 -13.91 10.93
C LYS A 46 3.98 -14.09 9.42
N PRO A 47 5.01 -14.83 8.97
CA PRO A 47 5.27 -14.99 7.55
C PRO A 47 4.05 -15.47 6.79
N TYR A 48 3.73 -14.76 5.71
CA TYR A 48 2.59 -15.05 4.86
C TYR A 48 3.01 -14.98 3.39
N VAL A 49 2.67 -16.01 2.62
CA VAL A 49 3.03 -16.12 1.20
C VAL A 49 1.86 -15.67 0.33
N THR A 50 2.11 -14.78 -0.62
CA THR A 50 1.10 -14.18 -1.49
C THR A 50 1.70 -13.76 -2.84
N ASP A 51 0.90 -13.70 -3.89
CA ASP A 51 1.34 -13.28 -5.23
C ASP A 51 1.28 -11.75 -5.44
N TYR A 52 0.59 -11.04 -4.55
CA TYR A 52 0.46 -9.59 -4.57
C TYR A 52 0.53 -9.01 -3.17
N ILE A 53 0.95 -7.75 -3.10
CA ILE A 53 0.95 -6.92 -1.90
C ILE A 53 -0.12 -5.84 -2.06
N TYR A 54 -0.91 -5.60 -1.02
CA TYR A 54 -1.78 -4.42 -0.93
C TYR A 54 -1.18 -3.47 0.09
N ILE A 55 -0.84 -2.25 -0.32
CA ILE A 55 -0.15 -1.26 0.52
C ILE A 55 -0.78 0.13 0.36
N THR A 56 -1.13 0.76 1.47
CA THR A 56 -1.76 2.09 1.48
C THR A 56 -0.72 3.20 1.73
N PRO A 57 -0.99 4.46 1.34
CA PRO A 57 -0.11 5.59 1.63
C PRO A 57 0.34 5.64 3.10
N GLY A 58 1.63 5.85 3.31
CA GLY A 58 2.25 5.92 4.65
C GLY A 58 2.69 4.58 5.23
N GLN A 59 2.29 3.45 4.65
CA GLN A 59 2.74 2.13 5.08
C GLN A 59 4.10 1.74 4.46
N ALA A 60 4.83 0.90 5.19
CA ALA A 60 6.02 0.21 4.72
C ALA A 60 5.94 -1.29 4.99
N MET A 61 6.34 -2.12 4.02
CA MET A 61 6.31 -3.57 4.13
C MET A 61 7.64 -4.19 3.73
N ASP A 62 8.07 -5.16 4.52
CA ASP A 62 9.26 -5.97 4.28
C ASP A 62 8.84 -7.32 3.68
N VAL A 63 9.27 -7.61 2.45
CA VAL A 63 8.88 -8.82 1.73
C VAL A 63 10.10 -9.55 1.16
N LEU A 64 10.13 -10.88 1.31
CA LEU A 64 11.16 -11.73 0.72
C LEU A 64 10.69 -12.23 -0.65
N VAL A 65 11.58 -12.13 -1.64
CA VAL A 65 11.37 -12.62 -3.01
C VAL A 65 12.52 -13.54 -3.39
N SER A 66 12.21 -14.76 -3.82
CA SER A 66 13.22 -15.73 -4.24
C SER A 66 13.36 -15.73 -5.75
N ALA A 67 14.56 -15.50 -6.26
CA ALA A 67 14.88 -15.53 -7.68
C ALA A 67 15.05 -16.99 -8.17
N ASN A 68 13.94 -17.72 -8.27
CA ASN A 68 13.91 -19.16 -8.58
C ASN A 68 13.28 -19.51 -9.95
N GLN A 69 12.99 -18.51 -10.78
CA GLN A 69 12.42 -18.68 -12.11
C GLN A 69 13.52 -18.81 -13.18
N PRO A 70 13.18 -19.28 -14.41
CA PRO A 70 14.13 -19.27 -15.53
C PRO A 70 14.80 -17.91 -15.74
N LEU A 71 16.04 -17.91 -16.22
CA LEU A 71 16.75 -16.65 -16.48
C LEU A 71 15.97 -15.82 -17.52
N GLY A 72 15.65 -14.59 -17.16
CA GLY A 72 14.82 -13.71 -17.97
C GLY A 72 14.48 -12.39 -17.30
N HIS A 73 13.52 -11.69 -17.89
CA HIS A 73 12.97 -10.44 -17.38
C HIS A 73 11.53 -10.64 -16.96
N TYR A 74 11.17 -10.13 -15.78
CA TYR A 74 9.84 -10.22 -15.19
C TYR A 74 9.36 -8.82 -14.84
N TYR A 75 8.14 -8.46 -15.18
CA TYR A 75 7.58 -7.17 -14.77
C TYR A 75 7.32 -7.15 -13.26
N MET A 76 7.68 -6.03 -12.65
CA MET A 76 7.17 -5.59 -11.36
C MET A 76 6.12 -4.52 -11.64
N LEU A 77 4.91 -4.68 -11.15
CA LEU A 77 3.80 -3.77 -11.41
C LEU A 77 3.28 -3.15 -10.12
N GLY A 78 3.06 -1.84 -10.14
CA GLY A 78 2.24 -1.13 -9.16
C GLY A 78 0.95 -0.69 -9.84
N THR A 79 -0.18 -1.23 -9.37
CA THR A 79 -1.51 -1.00 -9.91
C THR A 79 -2.34 -0.29 -8.85
N PRO A 80 -2.96 0.86 -9.12
CA PRO A 80 -3.83 1.52 -8.15
C PRO A 80 -5.01 0.65 -7.74
N TYR A 81 -5.42 0.77 -6.49
CA TYR A 81 -6.70 0.24 -5.98
C TYR A 81 -7.63 1.40 -5.66
N PHE A 82 -8.90 1.25 -6.02
CA PHE A 82 -9.91 2.25 -5.81
C PHE A 82 -11.26 1.62 -5.44
N ASP A 83 -11.87 2.11 -4.37
CA ASP A 83 -13.18 1.68 -3.87
C ASP A 83 -14.22 2.81 -3.79
N GLY A 84 -13.85 4.00 -4.29
CA GLY A 84 -14.72 5.16 -4.34
C GLY A 84 -15.83 5.05 -5.38
N GLN A 85 -16.85 5.92 -5.26
CA GLN A 85 -18.00 5.92 -6.18
C GLN A 85 -17.76 6.70 -7.48
N ALA A 86 -16.77 7.60 -7.51
CA ALA A 86 -16.44 8.40 -8.68
C ALA A 86 -15.32 7.70 -9.45
N ASP A 87 -15.58 7.22 -10.68
CA ASP A 87 -14.59 6.53 -11.50
C ASP A 87 -13.54 7.48 -12.15
N ASP A 88 -13.14 8.51 -11.41
CA ASP A 88 -12.24 9.58 -11.83
C ASP A 88 -10.96 9.55 -10.98
N PHE A 89 -10.20 8.47 -11.14
CA PHE A 89 -8.88 8.31 -10.53
C PHE A 89 -7.85 7.92 -11.59
N ASP A 90 -6.58 8.13 -11.28
CA ASP A 90 -5.48 7.76 -12.17
C ASP A 90 -5.35 6.23 -12.23
N LYS A 91 -5.59 5.66 -13.42
CA LYS A 91 -5.49 4.22 -13.71
C LYS A 91 -4.10 3.83 -14.24
N SER A 92 -3.13 4.74 -14.19
CA SER A 92 -1.77 4.51 -14.67
C SER A 92 -1.11 3.39 -13.87
N ILE A 93 -0.66 2.36 -14.58
CA ILE A 93 0.12 1.26 -14.00
C ILE A 93 1.60 1.64 -14.08
N THR A 94 2.27 1.68 -12.93
CA THR A 94 3.73 1.85 -12.90
C THR A 94 4.41 0.49 -13.06
N SER A 95 5.53 0.48 -13.78
CA SER A 95 6.26 -0.76 -14.06
C SER A 95 7.76 -0.62 -13.87
N ALA A 96 8.36 -1.72 -13.43
CA ALA A 96 9.80 -1.92 -13.36
C ALA A 96 10.14 -3.35 -13.80
N ILE A 97 11.42 -3.68 -13.89
CA ILE A 97 11.88 -4.99 -14.37
C ILE A 97 12.69 -5.68 -13.28
N PHE A 98 12.27 -6.89 -12.91
CA PHE A 98 13.03 -7.86 -12.12
C PHE A 98 13.85 -8.71 -13.10
N GLN A 99 15.16 -8.48 -13.13
CA GLN A 99 16.07 -8.96 -14.17
C GLN A 99 17.07 -9.97 -13.62
N TYR A 100 17.07 -11.17 -14.16
CA TYR A 100 18.10 -12.15 -13.83
C TYR A 100 19.44 -11.78 -14.48
N ASN A 101 20.52 -11.94 -13.71
CA ASN A 101 21.88 -11.93 -14.21
C ASN A 101 22.22 -13.30 -14.82
N GLY A 102 23.04 -13.28 -15.86
CA GLY A 102 23.54 -14.51 -16.50
C GLY A 102 23.56 -14.41 -18.02
N ASN A 103 23.94 -15.52 -18.66
CA ASN A 103 23.96 -15.63 -20.11
C ASN A 103 22.67 -16.30 -20.60
N TYR A 104 21.78 -15.50 -21.21
CA TYR A 104 20.54 -15.96 -21.83
C TYR A 104 20.18 -15.02 -22.96
N THR A 105 19.39 -15.51 -23.92
CA THR A 105 18.78 -14.67 -24.94
C THR A 105 17.54 -14.02 -24.36
N PRO A 106 17.48 -12.68 -24.21
CA PRO A 106 16.32 -12.01 -23.67
C PRO A 106 15.09 -12.26 -24.57
N THR A 107 13.94 -12.49 -23.94
CA THR A 107 12.66 -12.49 -24.66
C THR A 107 12.35 -11.08 -25.16
N SER A 108 11.53 -10.96 -26.21
CA SER A 108 11.12 -9.67 -26.79
C SER A 108 10.38 -8.78 -25.80
N SER A 109 9.71 -9.37 -24.81
CA SER A 109 9.06 -8.67 -23.70
C SER A 109 9.30 -9.38 -22.37
N PRO A 110 9.39 -8.64 -21.25
CA PRO A 110 9.34 -9.22 -19.91
C PRO A 110 8.02 -9.97 -19.66
N VAL A 111 8.06 -10.98 -18.81
CA VAL A 111 6.88 -11.75 -18.39
C VAL A 111 5.94 -10.84 -17.60
N TYR A 112 4.64 -10.87 -17.92
CA TYR A 112 3.62 -10.07 -17.24
C TYR A 112 2.98 -10.86 -16.07
N PRO A 113 2.65 -10.24 -14.92
CA PRO A 113 2.01 -10.94 -13.81
C PRO A 113 0.58 -11.33 -14.16
N SER A 114 0.25 -12.63 -14.03
CA SER A 114 -1.11 -13.15 -14.28
C SER A 114 -2.05 -13.02 -13.09
N SER A 115 -1.51 -12.83 -11.88
CA SER A 115 -2.22 -12.84 -10.60
C SER A 115 -2.38 -11.45 -9.97
N SER A 116 -2.09 -10.37 -10.70
CA SER A 116 -2.32 -9.01 -10.19
C SER A 116 -3.81 -8.75 -10.04
N PRO A 117 -4.29 -8.30 -8.87
CA PRO A 117 -5.68 -7.89 -8.70
C PRO A 117 -6.06 -6.72 -9.62
N GLY A 118 -7.35 -6.62 -9.93
CA GLY A 118 -7.90 -5.50 -10.69
C GLY A 118 -8.08 -4.25 -9.84
N PHE A 119 -8.28 -3.09 -10.49
CA PHE A 119 -8.39 -1.79 -9.82
C PHE A 119 -9.48 -1.71 -8.74
N TYR A 120 -10.57 -2.48 -8.87
CA TYR A 120 -11.72 -2.47 -7.97
C TYR A 120 -11.85 -3.75 -7.12
N ASP A 121 -10.79 -4.56 -7.04
CA ASP A 121 -10.83 -5.86 -6.36
C ASP A 121 -10.74 -5.72 -4.83
N ILE A 122 -11.87 -5.35 -4.22
CA ILE A 122 -11.97 -5.20 -2.76
C ILE A 122 -11.76 -6.53 -2.02
N ASP A 123 -12.09 -7.66 -2.64
CA ASP A 123 -11.92 -8.96 -2.01
C ASP A 123 -10.44 -9.32 -1.91
N ALA A 124 -9.63 -8.99 -2.92
CA ALA A 124 -8.18 -9.08 -2.84
C ALA A 124 -7.59 -8.19 -1.74
N ALA A 125 -8.00 -6.92 -1.66
CA ALA A 125 -7.55 -6.00 -0.60
C ALA A 125 -7.89 -6.54 0.80
N LYS A 126 -9.15 -6.95 1.02
CA LYS A 126 -9.59 -7.55 2.30
C LYS A 126 -8.87 -8.84 2.60
N HIS A 127 -8.65 -9.68 1.60
CA HIS A 127 -7.94 -10.94 1.76
C HIS A 127 -6.52 -10.71 2.25
N PHE A 128 -5.79 -9.77 1.65
CA PHE A 128 -4.44 -9.43 2.07
C PHE A 128 -4.40 -8.93 3.52
N VAL A 129 -5.23 -7.94 3.87
CA VAL A 129 -5.23 -7.33 5.22
C VAL A 129 -5.57 -8.34 6.32
N ARG A 130 -6.46 -9.31 6.05
CA ARG A 130 -6.83 -10.36 7.03
C ARG A 130 -5.69 -11.30 7.40
N HIS A 131 -4.65 -11.39 6.57
CA HIS A 131 -3.50 -12.27 6.83
C HIS A 131 -2.40 -11.58 7.65
N LEU A 132 -2.44 -10.26 7.79
CA LEU A 132 -1.48 -9.49 8.57
C LEU A 132 -1.70 -9.73 10.06
N ARG A 133 -0.71 -10.34 10.70
CA ARG A 133 -0.72 -10.68 12.13
C ARG A 133 0.67 -10.48 12.70
N SER A 134 0.78 -9.86 13.87
CA SER A 134 2.06 -9.71 14.57
C SER A 134 2.73 -11.07 14.82
N LEU A 135 4.06 -11.13 14.69
CA LEU A 135 4.84 -12.37 14.80
C LEU A 135 4.57 -13.12 16.12
N ASN A 136 4.66 -12.41 17.24
CA ASN A 136 4.44 -12.90 18.61
C ASN A 136 5.21 -14.20 18.91
N SER A 137 6.54 -14.11 18.88
CA SER A 137 7.47 -15.20 19.23
C SER A 137 8.19 -14.91 20.56
N ALA A 138 8.97 -15.86 21.07
CA ALA A 138 9.76 -15.66 22.28
C ALA A 138 10.80 -14.51 22.15
N GLU A 139 11.38 -14.34 20.96
CA GLU A 139 12.34 -13.27 20.64
C GLU A 139 11.65 -11.94 20.28
N HIS A 140 10.39 -12.01 19.82
CA HIS A 140 9.58 -10.86 19.42
C HIS A 140 8.19 -10.93 20.08
N PRO A 141 8.12 -10.75 21.41
CA PRO A 141 6.87 -10.84 22.15
C PRO A 141 5.96 -9.66 21.83
N ILE A 142 4.64 -9.88 21.92
CA ILE A 142 3.63 -8.84 21.78
C ILE A 142 2.89 -8.68 23.11
N ASP A 143 2.76 -7.43 23.54
CA ASP A 143 1.95 -7.04 24.70
C ASP A 143 0.63 -6.43 24.20
N LEU A 144 -0.47 -7.16 24.39
CA LEU A 144 -1.81 -6.70 23.99
C LEU A 144 -2.49 -6.04 25.19
N PRO A 145 -2.99 -4.79 25.06
CA PRO A 145 -3.76 -4.16 26.13
C PRO A 145 -5.05 -4.92 26.42
N GLU A 146 -5.10 -5.64 27.55
CA GLU A 146 -6.29 -6.43 27.94
C GLU A 146 -7.37 -5.60 28.64
N ASN A 147 -6.98 -4.52 29.32
CA ASN A 147 -7.91 -3.67 30.08
C ASN A 147 -8.18 -2.34 29.35
N VAL A 148 -9.31 -2.28 28.64
CA VAL A 148 -9.74 -1.07 27.91
C VAL A 148 -10.42 -0.08 28.86
N THR A 149 -9.73 1.00 29.21
CA THR A 149 -10.24 2.05 30.13
C THR A 149 -11.07 3.13 29.45
N THR A 150 -10.87 3.35 28.15
CA THR A 150 -11.57 4.38 27.37
C THR A 150 -11.93 3.82 26.00
N ARG A 151 -13.19 3.99 25.60
CA ARG A 151 -13.68 3.58 24.29
C ARG A 151 -13.99 4.82 23.47
N MET A 152 -13.44 4.89 22.27
CA MET A 152 -13.70 5.96 21.31
C MET A 152 -14.41 5.36 20.11
N TYR A 153 -15.47 6.02 19.66
CA TYR A 153 -16.10 5.78 18.36
C TYR A 153 -15.77 7.00 17.51
N VAL A 154 -15.05 6.79 16.41
CA VAL A 154 -14.61 7.86 15.52
C VAL A 154 -15.24 7.62 14.16
N THR A 155 -16.23 8.45 13.80
CA THR A 155 -16.78 8.46 12.45
C THR A 155 -15.85 9.23 11.53
N ILE A 156 -15.53 8.65 10.38
CA ILE A 156 -14.70 9.27 9.35
C ILE A 156 -15.63 9.63 8.18
N SER A 157 -15.62 10.88 7.75
CA SER A 157 -16.46 11.31 6.63
C SER A 157 -15.78 12.33 5.74
N ILE A 158 -16.12 12.27 4.46
CA ILE A 158 -16.01 13.39 3.53
C ILE A 158 -17.29 14.23 3.73
N THR A 159 -17.12 15.54 3.89
CA THR A 159 -18.21 16.49 4.15
C THR A 159 -18.03 17.75 3.30
N MET A 160 -18.92 18.73 3.47
CA MET A 160 -18.89 19.99 2.74
C MET A 160 -19.04 21.17 3.69
N LEU A 161 -18.33 22.25 3.39
CA LEU A 161 -18.44 23.55 4.06
C LEU A 161 -19.05 24.56 3.11
N LYS A 162 -20.01 25.35 3.63
CA LYS A 162 -20.73 26.31 2.82
C LYS A 162 -19.79 27.38 2.25
N CYS A 163 -19.96 27.69 0.96
CA CYS A 163 -19.34 28.86 0.36
C CYS A 163 -20.34 30.01 0.28
N PRO A 164 -19.89 31.26 0.51
CA PRO A 164 -20.70 32.42 0.21
C PRO A 164 -21.11 32.39 -1.27
N ASN A 165 -22.40 32.58 -1.56
CA ASN A 165 -22.96 32.65 -2.91
C ASN A 165 -22.61 31.46 -3.81
N ASP A 166 -22.48 30.25 -3.24
CA ASP A 166 -22.22 28.99 -3.96
C ASP A 166 -21.00 29.09 -4.91
N SER A 167 -20.00 29.88 -4.50
CA SER A 167 -18.91 30.31 -5.37
C SER A 167 -17.78 29.29 -5.54
N CYS A 168 -17.91 28.08 -4.99
CA CYS A 168 -16.84 27.09 -4.95
C CYS A 168 -17.06 25.96 -5.95
N ALA A 169 -15.98 25.25 -6.28
CA ALA A 169 -16.00 24.19 -7.30
C ALA A 169 -16.50 22.82 -6.78
N GLY A 170 -16.75 22.68 -5.48
CA GLY A 170 -17.28 21.45 -4.91
C GLY A 170 -18.79 21.29 -5.19
N PRO A 171 -19.37 20.15 -4.78
CA PRO A 171 -20.77 19.86 -5.05
C PRO A 171 -21.70 20.93 -4.46
N GLU A 172 -22.75 21.27 -5.21
CA GLU A 172 -23.71 22.33 -4.85
C GLU A 172 -23.05 23.70 -4.59
N GLY A 173 -21.88 23.97 -5.19
CA GLY A 173 -21.16 25.23 -5.02
C GLY A 173 -20.43 25.36 -3.68
N ASN A 174 -20.25 24.26 -2.94
CA ASN A 174 -19.61 24.22 -1.62
C ASN A 174 -18.11 23.87 -1.69
N ARG A 175 -17.44 23.93 -0.54
CA ARG A 175 -16.06 23.45 -0.35
C ARG A 175 -16.07 22.01 0.13
N LEU A 176 -15.28 21.13 -0.49
CA LEU A 176 -15.01 19.81 0.08
C LEU A 176 -14.24 19.96 1.41
N ALA A 177 -14.57 19.10 2.36
CA ALA A 177 -13.89 18.98 3.63
C ALA A 177 -13.89 17.52 4.10
N SER A 178 -13.17 17.23 5.17
CA SER A 178 -13.22 15.94 5.87
C SER A 178 -13.46 16.18 7.36
N ALA A 179 -13.99 15.17 8.04
CA ALA A 179 -14.28 15.26 9.46
C ALA A 179 -14.05 13.94 10.19
N LEU A 180 -13.61 14.07 11.45
CA LEU A 180 -13.63 13.01 12.44
C LEU A 180 -14.69 13.38 13.48
N ASN A 181 -15.70 12.53 13.70
CA ASN A 181 -16.83 12.84 14.60
C ASN A 181 -17.54 14.16 14.28
N ASN A 182 -17.70 14.45 12.99
CA ASN A 182 -18.28 15.70 12.48
C ASN A 182 -17.51 16.98 12.87
N ILE A 183 -16.23 16.85 13.21
CA ILE A 183 -15.32 17.97 13.46
C ILE A 183 -14.27 18.00 12.34
N THR A 184 -14.25 19.10 11.58
CA THR A 184 -13.20 19.37 10.59
C THR A 184 -12.01 20.02 11.28
N PHE A 185 -10.86 19.35 11.25
CA PHE A 185 -9.64 19.85 11.86
C PHE A 185 -9.07 21.02 11.03
N ALA A 186 -8.89 22.16 11.68
CA ALA A 186 -8.23 23.33 11.11
C ALA A 186 -6.96 23.61 11.92
N ASN A 187 -5.82 23.75 11.24
CA ASN A 187 -4.56 24.02 11.91
C ASN A 187 -4.65 25.36 12.69
N PRO A 188 -4.24 25.37 13.97
CA PRO A 188 -4.12 26.61 14.72
C PRO A 188 -2.99 27.49 14.18
N SER A 189 -2.99 28.78 14.55
CA SER A 189 -1.90 29.71 14.22
C SER A 189 -0.65 29.51 15.07
N VAL A 190 -0.75 28.77 16.17
CA VAL A 190 0.34 28.37 17.06
C VAL A 190 0.30 26.86 17.16
N ASP A 191 1.45 26.20 17.03
CA ASP A 191 1.55 24.75 17.13
C ASP A 191 0.91 24.22 18.42
N ILE A 192 0.13 23.14 18.32
CA ILE A 192 -0.60 22.57 19.47
C ILE A 192 0.37 22.23 20.61
N LEU A 193 1.54 21.67 20.27
CA LEU A 193 2.56 21.33 21.25
C LEU A 193 3.09 22.58 21.97
N GLN A 194 3.28 23.68 21.25
CA GLN A 194 3.73 24.95 21.85
C GLN A 194 2.63 25.58 22.71
N ALA A 195 1.36 25.52 22.30
CA ALA A 195 0.27 26.09 23.09
C ALA A 195 0.01 25.33 24.41
N TYR A 196 0.43 24.06 24.48
CA TYR A 196 0.30 23.23 25.68
C TYR A 196 1.35 23.55 26.77
N TYR A 197 2.55 23.97 26.38
CA TYR A 197 3.67 24.28 27.28
C TYR A 197 3.81 25.78 27.56
#